data_AF-A2I5X9-F1
#
_entry.id   AF-A2I5X9-F1
#
_cell.length_a   1.000
_cell.length_b   1.000
_cell.length_c   1.000
_cell.angle_alpha   90.00
_cell.angle_beta   90.00
_cell.angle_gamma   90.00
#
_symmetry.space_group_name_H-M   'P 1'
#
loop_
_entity.id
_entity.type
_entity.pdbx_description
1 polymer ?
#
loop_
_entity_poly.entity_id
_entity_poly.type
_entity_poly.pdbx_seq_one_letter_code
_entity_poly.pdbx_strand_id
1 'polypeptide(L)' 'VYDRAIFSELEHVCDDCYNLYRNSRVASGCRSNCYSNMVIRQCMEDLLLMDNFEEYAQK' A
#
# COMPACT_ATOMS: atom_id res chain seq x y z
N VAL A 1 -7.43 -13.72 8.09
CA VAL A 1 -6.12 -14.11 8.69
C VAL A 1 -5.35 -12.81 8.93
N TYR A 2 -4.70 -12.65 10.09
CA TYR A 2 -3.97 -11.43 10.43
C TYR A 2 -2.47 -11.73 10.41
N ASP A 3 -1.80 -11.36 9.32
CA ASP A 3 -0.35 -11.44 9.22
C ASP A 3 0.25 -10.06 9.50
N ARG A 4 0.97 -9.94 10.63
CA ARG A 4 1.60 -8.68 11.05
C ARG A 4 2.70 -8.25 10.08
N ALA A 5 3.38 -9.18 9.42
CA ALA A 5 4.45 -8.85 8.49
C ALA A 5 3.90 -8.14 7.25
N ILE A 6 2.83 -8.69 6.66
CA ILE A 6 2.15 -8.10 5.49
C ILE A 6 1.64 -6.68 5.81
N PHE A 7 1.03 -6.48 6.99
CA PHE A 7 0.54 -5.17 7.40
C PHE A 7 1.67 -4.13 7.53
N SER A 8 2.85 -4.54 8.01
CA SER A 8 4.02 -3.65 8.11
C SER A 8 4.56 -3.26 6.73
N GLU A 9 4.58 -4.19 5.78
CA GLU A 9 5.03 -3.92 4.42
C GLU A 9 4.07 -2.99 3.68
N LEU A 10 2.76 -3.22 3.80
CA LEU A 10 1.73 -2.33 3.23
C LEU A 10 1.77 -0.92 3.84
N GLU A 11 2.09 -0.81 5.13
CA GLU A 11 2.29 0.47 5.80
C GLU A 11 3.45 1.26 5.19
N HIS A 12 4.58 0.59 4.92
CA HIS A 12 5.73 1.22 4.25
C HIS A 12 5.39 1.72 2.84
N VAL A 13 4.61 0.95 2.07
CA VAL A 13 4.14 1.41 0.75
C VAL A 13 3.33 2.70 0.86
N CYS A 14 2.46 2.82 1.86
CA CYS A 14 1.67 4.03 2.08
C CYS A 14 2.53 5.23 2.48
N ASP A 15 3.59 5.03 3.28
CA ASP A 15 4.52 6.08 3.67
C ASP A 15 5.40 6.56 2.50
N ASP A 16 5.89 5.64 1.67
CA ASP A 16 6.66 5.98 0.48
C ASP A 16 5.80 6.71 -0.55
N CYS A 17 4.54 6.29 -0.70
CA CYS A 17 3.57 6.97 -1.55
C CYS A 17 3.23 8.38 -1.03
N TYR A 18 3.14 8.56 0.29
CA TYR A 18 3.05 9.90 0.87
C TYR A 18 4.27 10.75 0.55
N ASN A 19 5.48 10.19 0.60
CA ASN A 19 6.70 10.94 0.27
C ASN A 19 6.76 11.35 -1.21
N LEU A 20 6.21 10.51 -2.11
CA LEU A 20 6.08 10.81 -3.53
C LEU A 20 5.11 11.99 -3.78
N TYR A 21 3.92 11.93 -3.20
CA TYR A 21 2.86 12.92 -3.45
C TYR A 21 2.87 14.12 -2.51
N ARG A 22 3.57 14.04 -1.37
CA ARG A 22 3.57 14.99 -0.25
C ARG A 22 2.18 15.40 0.22
N ASN A 23 1.23 14.45 0.24
CA ASN A 23 -0.17 14.70 0.57
C ASN A 23 -0.67 13.71 1.63
N SER A 24 -1.03 14.20 2.81
CA SER A 24 -1.48 13.37 3.93
C SER A 24 -2.76 12.57 3.63
N ARG A 25 -3.61 13.04 2.71
CA ARG A 25 -4.82 12.29 2.29
C ARG A 25 -4.47 11.00 1.57
N VAL A 26 -3.31 10.93 0.91
CA VAL A 26 -2.82 9.72 0.24
C VAL A 26 -2.51 8.64 1.28
N ALA A 27 -1.73 8.97 2.32
CA ALA A 27 -1.44 8.03 3.41
C ALA A 27 -2.70 7.50 4.10
N SER A 28 -3.63 8.41 4.46
CA SER A 28 -4.89 8.01 5.10
C SER A 28 -5.79 7.17 4.18
N GLY A 29 -5.87 7.52 2.89
CA GLY A 29 -6.64 6.77 1.90
C GLY A 29 -6.03 5.39 1.61
N CYS A 30 -4.71 5.31 1.53
CA CYS A 30 -3.95 4.09 1.28
C CYS A 30 -4.22 3.02 2.35
N ARG A 31 -4.21 3.40 3.64
CA ARG A 31 -4.49 2.52 4.79
C ARG A 31 -5.98 2.15 4.96
N SER A 32 -6.87 2.78 4.21
CA SER A 32 -8.32 2.59 4.40
C SER A 32 -8.79 1.18 3.98
N ASN A 33 -9.90 0.72 4.55
CA ASN A 33 -10.51 -0.57 4.21
C ASN A 33 -9.51 -1.75 4.24
N CYS A 34 -8.60 -1.78 5.23
CA CYS A 34 -7.56 -2.81 5.36
C CYS A 34 -6.71 -2.96 4.08
N TYR A 35 -6.31 -1.84 3.46
CA TYR A 35 -5.59 -1.82 2.18
C TYR A 35 -6.34 -2.49 1.02
N SER A 36 -7.67 -2.62 1.12
CA SER A 36 -8.52 -3.10 0.04
C SER A 36 -9.20 -1.90 -0.64
N ASN A 37 -8.39 -1.05 -1.26
CA ASN A 37 -8.84 0.17 -1.93
C ASN A 37 -7.98 0.47 -3.16
N MET A 38 -8.44 1.40 -4.01
CA MET A 38 -7.71 1.76 -5.24
C MET A 38 -6.44 2.60 -4.98
N VAL A 39 -6.35 3.28 -3.83
CA VAL A 39 -5.21 4.14 -3.50
C VAL A 39 -3.95 3.31 -3.29
N ILE A 40 -4.02 2.19 -2.55
CA ILE A 40 -2.85 1.31 -2.39
C ILE A 40 -2.42 0.70 -3.73
N ARG A 41 -3.36 0.35 -4.61
CA ARG A 41 -3.04 -0.18 -5.95
C ARG A 41 -2.30 0.88 -6.77
N GLN A 42 -2.80 2.12 -6.81
CA GLN A 42 -2.12 3.21 -7.49
C GLN A 42 -0.74 3.49 -6.89
N CYS A 43 -0.62 3.49 -5.57
CA CYS A 43 0.66 3.66 -4.90
C CYS A 43 1.68 2.58 -5.30
N MET A 44 1.26 1.31 -5.37
CA MET A 44 2.14 0.24 -5.83
C MET A 44 2.51 0.38 -7.31
N GLU A 45 1.59 0.84 -8.17
CA GLU A 45 1.89 1.13 -9.57
C GLU A 45 2.93 2.25 -9.70
N ASP A 46 2.74 3.37 -8.99
CA ASP A 46 3.63 4.54 -9.08
C ASP A 46 5.01 4.30 -8.45
N LEU A 47 5.07 3.45 -7.42
CA LEU A 47 6.31 3.00 -6.78
C LEU A 47 6.96 1.82 -7.51
N LEU A 48 6.35 1.33 -8.60
CA LEU A 48 6.84 0.19 -9.40
C LEU A 48 6.96 -1.12 -8.59
N LEU A 49 6.00 -1.37 -7.68
CA LEU A 49 5.93 -2.53 -6.78
C LEU A 49 4.84 -3.54 -7.16
N MET A 50 4.30 -3.48 -8.38
CA MET A 50 3.19 -4.35 -8.80
C MET A 50 3.57 -5.84 -8.86
N ASP A 51 4.84 -6.16 -9.10
CA ASP A 51 5.34 -7.53 -9.05
C ASP A 51 5.21 -8.13 -7.64
N ASN A 52 5.34 -7.31 -6.59
CA ASN A 52 5.12 -7.70 -5.20
C ASN A 52 3.64 -7.86 -4.86
N PHE A 53 2.74 -7.16 -5.57
CA PHE A 53 1.30 -7.23 -5.31
C PHE A 53 0.73 -8.63 -5.57
N GLU A 54 1.23 -9.32 -6.59
CA GLU A 54 0.84 -10.72 -6.86
C GLU A 54 1.24 -11.65 -5.71
N GLU A 55 2.38 -11.40 -5.07
CA GLU A 55 2.81 -12.17 -3.89
C GLU A 55 1.86 -11.98 -2.70
N TYR A 56 1.40 -10.74 -2.46
CA TYR A 56 0.42 -10.44 -1.41
C TYR A 56 -0.97 -11.00 -1.71
N ALA A 57 -1.38 -11.04 -2.98
CA ALA A 57 -2.68 -11.55 -3.38
C ALA A 57 -2.78 -13.09 -3.34
N GLN A 58 -1.64 -13.79 -3.38
CA GLN A 58 -1.58 -15.26 -3.37
C GLN A 58 -1.46 -15.87 -1.96
N LYS A 59 -1.22 -15.07 -0.91
CA LYS A 59 -1.15 -15.51 0.50
C LYS A 59 -2.49 -15.36 1.23
#